data_AF-A0A1V6BMI7-F1
#
_entry.id   AF-A0A1V6BMI7-F1
#
_cell.length_a   1.000
_cell.length_b   1.000
_cell.length_c   1.000
_cell.angle_alpha   90.00
_cell.angle_beta   90.00
_cell.angle_gamma   90.00
#
_symmetry.space_group_name_H-M   'P 1'
#
loop_
_entity.id
_entity.type
_entity.pdbx_description
1 polymer ?
#
loop_
_entity_poly.entity_id
_entity_poly.type
_entity_poly.pdbx_seq_one_letter_code
_entity_poly.pdbx_strand_id
1 'polypeptide(L)' 'MSKLYFYFNVLMIAIYAIMSIFLIFATQIELLPQPQQKWLGGVLLIYAVYRTVVLYKRKNIKGEE' A
#
# COMPACT_ATOMS: atom_id res chain seq x y z
N MET A 1 -1.87 20.03 -7.48
CA MET A 1 -1.03 18.86 -7.12
C MET A 1 -0.24 18.52 -8.35
N SER A 2 1.09 18.58 -8.29
CA SER A 2 1.91 18.28 -9.46
C SER A 2 1.68 16.83 -9.90
N LYS A 3 1.55 16.57 -11.21
CA LYS A 3 1.29 15.22 -11.76
C LYS A 3 2.31 14.21 -11.22
N LEU A 4 3.55 14.65 -11.02
CA LEU A 4 4.64 13.87 -10.43
C LEU A 4 4.33 13.33 -9.02
N TYR A 5 3.68 14.15 -8.18
CA TYR A 5 3.30 13.76 -6.80
C TYR A 5 2.23 12.66 -6.80
N PHE A 6 1.33 12.67 -7.79
CA PHE A 6 0.33 11.63 -7.94
C PHE A 6 0.98 10.30 -8.35
N TYR A 7 1.83 10.32 -9.38
CA TYR A 7 2.57 9.13 -9.82
C TYR A 7 3.44 8.55 -8.70
N PHE A 8 4.11 9.40 -7.92
CA PHE A 8 4.89 8.95 -6.77
C PHE A 8 4.03 8.28 -5.70
N ASN A 9 2.85 8.82 -5.38
CA ASN A 9 1.94 8.17 -4.42
C ASN A 9 1.42 6.84 -4.93
N VAL A 10 1.06 6.74 -6.22
CA VAL A 10 0.62 5.48 -6.83
C VAL A 10 1.73 4.44 -6.80
N LEU A 11 2.96 4.84 -7.13
CA LEU A 11 4.14 3.98 -7.05
C LEU A 11 4.36 3.47 -5.63
N MET A 12 4.28 4.34 -4.63
CA MET A 12 4.42 3.95 -3.22
C MET A 12 3.34 2.95 -2.79
N ILE A 13 2.08 3.16 -3.20
CA ILE A 13 0.99 2.21 -2.93
C ILE A 13 1.29 0.84 -3.55
N ALA A 14 1.77 0.81 -4.80
CA ALA A 14 2.14 -0.43 -5.46
C ALA A 14 3.26 -1.18 -4.71
N ILE A 15 4.29 -0.47 -4.25
CA ILE A 15 5.37 -1.05 -3.44
C ILE A 15 4.82 -1.64 -2.14
N TYR A 16 3.96 -0.92 -1.41
CA TYR A 16 3.37 -1.43 -0.18
C TYR A 16 2.48 -2.66 -0.41
N ALA A 17 1.73 -2.70 -1.51
CA ALA A 17 0.93 -3.86 -1.87
C ALA A 17 1.80 -5.09 -2.16
N ILE A 18 2.89 -4.92 -2.92
CA ILE A 18 3.85 -5.99 -3.21
C ILE A 18 4.50 -6.50 -1.92
N MET A 19 4.97 -5.60 -1.04
CA MET A 19 5.57 -5.98 0.24
C MET A 19 4.58 -6.74 1.13
N SER A 20 3.32 -6.32 1.16
CA SER A 20 2.27 -7.01 1.91
C SER A 20 2.05 -8.45 1.40
N ILE A 21 1.96 -8.64 0.07
CA ILE A 21 1.84 -9.96 -0.54
C ILE A 21 3.06 -10.82 -0.18
N PHE A 22 4.27 -10.28 -0.32
CA PHE A 22 5.49 -10.99 0.09
C PHE A 22 5.45 -11.39 1.57
N LEU A 23 5.06 -10.48 2.47
CA LEU A 23 4.99 -10.79 3.90
C LEU A 23 3.93 -11.84 4.24
N ILE A 24 2.79 -11.85 3.55
CA ILE A 24 1.69 -12.79 3.81
C ILE A 24 2.02 -14.20 3.27
N PHE A 25 2.59 -14.27 2.07
CA PHE A 25 2.77 -15.54 1.34
C PHE A 25 4.18 -16.11 1.41
N ALA A 26 5.20 -15.34 1.79
CA ALA A 26 6.54 -15.88 1.95
C ALA A 26 6.62 -16.72 3.22
N THR A 27 7.02 -17.98 3.05
CA THR A 27 7.04 -19.02 4.08
C THR A 27 8.23 -18.90 5.04
N GLN A 28 9.32 -18.25 4.64
CA GLN A 28 10.56 -18.16 5.44
C GLN A 28 11.31 -16.85 5.18
N ILE A 29 10.75 -15.72 5.60
CA ILE A 29 11.55 -14.48 5.70
C ILE A 29 12.17 -14.48 7.09
N GLU A 30 13.49 -14.65 7.18
CA GLU A 30 14.24 -14.65 8.46
C GLU A 30 14.18 -13.31 9.23
N LEU A 31 13.53 -12.28 8.67
CA LEU A 31 13.41 -10.97 9.34
C LEU A 31 12.54 -11.02 10.60
N LEU A 32 11.47 -11.83 10.64
CA LEU A 32 10.46 -11.79 11.71
C LEU A 32 9.86 -13.17 12.01
N PRO A 33 9.43 -13.44 13.25
CA PRO A 33 8.62 -14.61 13.59
C PRO A 33 7.37 -14.70 12.71
N GLN A 34 7.04 -15.90 12.19
CA GLN A 34 5.93 -16.10 11.24
C GLN A 34 4.58 -15.46 11.63
N PRO A 35 4.13 -15.48 12.90
CA PRO A 35 2.88 -14.82 13.26
C PRO A 35 2.96 -13.31 13.04
N GLN A 36 4.03 -12.67 13.50
CA GLN A 36 4.24 -11.23 13.39
C GLN A 36 4.37 -10.80 11.93
N GLN A 37 5.03 -11.62 11.09
CA GLN A 37 5.16 -11.37 9.66
C GLN A 37 3.79 -11.30 8.96
N LYS A 38 2.89 -12.26 9.25
CA LYS A 38 1.54 -12.28 8.66
C LYS A 38 0.69 -11.11 9.15
N TRP A 39 0.78 -10.75 10.43
CA TRP A 39 0.10 -9.58 10.99
C TRP A 39 0.60 -8.28 10.34
N LEU A 40 1.91 -8.10 10.22
CA LEU A 40 2.52 -6.93 9.57
C LEU A 40 2.10 -6.83 8.10
N GLY A 41 2.13 -7.95 7.37
CA GLY A 41 1.65 -8.04 6.00
C GLY A 41 0.17 -7.64 5.88
N GLY A 42 -0.68 -8.09 6.79
CA GLY A 42 -2.09 -7.71 6.83
C GLY A 42 -2.31 -6.22 7.11
N VAL A 43 -1.59 -5.63 8.08
CA VAL A 43 -1.66 -4.20 8.39
C VAL A 43 -1.20 -3.35 7.19
N LEU A 44 -0.12 -3.76 6.53
CA LEU A 44 0.36 -3.12 5.30
C LEU A 44 -0.68 -3.18 4.17
N LEU A 45 -1.40 -4.29 4.04
CA LEU A 45 -2.46 -4.42 3.04
C LEU A 45 -3.59 -3.42 3.30
N ILE A 46 -4.07 -3.37 4.55
CA ILE A 46 -5.15 -2.47 4.96
C ILE A 46 -4.72 -1.01 4.72
N TYR A 47 -3.49 -0.67 5.08
CA TYR A 47 -2.95 0.67 4.84
C TYR A 47 -2.87 1.02 3.36
N ALA A 48 -2.41 0.10 2.50
CA ALA A 48 -2.36 0.30 1.05
C ALA A 48 -3.77 0.53 0.46
N VAL A 49 -4.76 -0.24 0.88
CA VAL A 49 -6.17 -0.07 0.47
C VAL A 49 -6.70 1.29 0.94
N TYR A 50 -6.53 1.63 2.22
CA TYR A 50 -6.94 2.92 2.77
C TYR A 50 -6.35 4.09 1.98
N ARG A 51 -5.04 4.04 1.72
CA ARG A 51 -4.35 5.11 0.98
C ARG A 51 -4.84 5.22 -0.46
N THR A 52 -5.16 4.10 -1.11
CA THR A 52 -5.78 4.07 -2.44
C THR A 52 -7.14 4.77 -2.44
N VAL A 53 -7.99 4.46 -1.46
CA VAL A 53 -9.32 5.09 -1.31
C VAL A 53 -9.18 6.61 -1.08
N VAL A 54 -8.27 7.04 -0.22
CA VAL A 54 -8.03 8.47 0.04
C VAL A 54 -7.52 9.18 -1.21
N LEU A 55 -6.59 8.58 -1.94
CA LEU A 55 -6.06 9.14 -3.20
C LEU A 55 -7.16 9.26 -4.26
N TYR A 56 -8.01 8.24 -4.39
CA TYR A 56 -9.10 8.22 -5.36
C TYR A 56 -10.19 9.26 -5.01
N LYS A 57 -10.57 9.36 -3.73
CA LYS A 57 -11.48 10.43 -3.25
C LYS A 57 -10.91 11.82 -3.54
N ARG A 58 -9.63 12.05 -3.30
CA ARG A 58 -8.96 13.34 -3.59
C ARG A 58 -8.88 13.65 -5.09
N LYS A 59 -8.82 12.63 -5.95
CA LYS A 59 -8.82 12.80 -7.42
C LYS A 59 -10.22 13.16 -7.92
N ASN A 60 -11.28 12.50 -7.45
CA ASN A 60 -12.66 12.80 -7.86
C ASN A 60 -13.08 14.21 -7.45
N ILE A 61 -12.65 14.70 -6.29
CA ILE A 61 -12.92 16.08 -5.84
C ILE A 61 -12.23 17.14 -6.73
N LYS A 62 -11.15 16.78 -7.43
CA LYS A 62 -10.41 17.69 -8.34
C LYS A 62 -10.74 17.46 -9.82
N GLY A 63 -11.65 16.54 -10.13
CA GLY A 63 -12.09 16.24 -11.48
C GLY A 63 -13.26 17.11 -11.95
N GLU A 64 -13.75 18.02 -11.09
CA GLU A 64 -14.84 18.96 -11.37
C GLU A 64 -14.36 20.39 -11.68
N GLU A 65 -13.05 20.62 -11.85
CA GLU A 65 -12.47 21.90 -12.30
C GLU A 65 -11.83 21.78 -13.68
#